data_AF-A0ABD1A6Y4-F1
#
_entry.id   AF-A0ABD1A6Y4-F1
#
_cell.length_a   1.000
_cell.length_b   1.000
_cell.length_c   1.000
_cell.angle_alpha   90.00
_cell.angle_beta   90.00
_cell.angle_gamma   90.00
#
_symmetry.space_group_name_H-M   'P 1'
#
loop_
_entity.id
_entity.type
_entity.pdbx_description
1 polymer ?
#
loop_
_entity_poly.entity_id
_entity_poly.type
_entity_poly.pdbx_seq_one_letter_code
_entity_poly.pdbx_strand_id
1 'polypeptide(L)'
;MLLRSFRTVELLRRISTSSRSSYLTSPSLLQRCNGVQSYLPHRVITENAFPTHISRFSYSVCVNSQNENRYTTASAPISQRRFNNRKISRRRKAGKSPPNSPASDAVELALDSVVKIFTVSTSPSYFLPWQNKSQRESMGSGFVISGRKIITNAHVVADHSFVLVRKHGSSIKHRAEVQAVGHECDLAILVVDSEVFWEGMNSLELGDIPFLQEAVAVVGYPQGGDNISVTKGVVSRVEPTQYVHGATQLMAIQIDAAINPGNSGGPAIMGNKVAGVAFQNLSGAENIGYIIPTPVIKHFINGVEECGKYIGFCSMGVSCQPMENAQLRGNFQMSSEMTGVLVSKINPLSKAHKILKKDDVILAFDGVPIANDGTVPFRNRERITFDHLVSMKKPDETALVKILREGKEHEFSITLKPLQPLVPVHQFDQLPSYYIFAGFVFVPLTQPYLHEYGEDWYNTSPRRLCERALKDLPKKAGQQLVIVSQVLMDDINTGYERLAELQVNKVNGVEVDNLRHLCQLIENCNTEKLRLDLDDERVIVLNYESAKIATSMILKRHRIASAISSDLLIEQNAATELASCSAV
;
A
#
# COMPACT_ATOMS: atom_id res chain seq x y z
N MET A 1 -13.53 7.32 -63.77
CA MET A 1 -12.93 8.00 -64.94
C MET A 1 -13.77 9.25 -65.17
N LEU A 2 -13.17 10.46 -65.22
CA LEU A 2 -13.86 11.79 -65.28
C LEU A 2 -14.77 12.16 -64.06
N LEU A 3 -14.92 13.43 -63.64
CA LEU A 3 -14.00 14.58 -63.65
C LEU A 3 -14.39 15.67 -62.60
N ARG A 4 -13.42 16.18 -61.82
CA ARG A 4 -13.21 17.56 -61.24
C ARG A 4 -14.41 18.44 -60.76
N SER A 5 -14.44 18.94 -59.50
CA SER A 5 -13.76 20.15 -58.94
C SER A 5 -14.46 21.49 -59.31
N PHE A 6 -14.65 22.53 -58.47
CA PHE A 6 -13.89 23.14 -57.35
C PHE A 6 -14.80 23.47 -56.13
N ARG A 7 -14.40 23.57 -54.84
CA ARG A 7 -13.44 24.49 -54.12
C ARG A 7 -13.89 25.97 -54.14
N THR A 8 -13.94 26.78 -53.03
CA THR A 8 -13.79 26.56 -51.55
C THR A 8 -14.18 27.87 -50.79
N VAL A 9 -14.41 27.81 -49.45
CA VAL A 9 -14.19 28.90 -48.44
C VAL A 9 -15.12 30.16 -48.49
N GLU A 10 -15.51 30.86 -47.40
CA GLU A 10 -15.64 30.57 -45.95
C GLU A 10 -16.41 31.70 -45.20
N LEU A 11 -16.82 31.41 -43.96
CA LEU A 11 -17.14 32.30 -42.81
C LEU A 11 -18.35 33.27 -42.77
N LEU A 12 -19.21 32.95 -41.81
CA LEU A 12 -20.12 33.77 -40.98
C LEU A 12 -19.52 35.14 -40.57
N ARG A 13 -20.29 36.20 -40.20
CA ARG A 13 -21.34 36.21 -39.15
C ARG A 13 -22.11 37.56 -39.12
N ARG A 14 -23.41 37.60 -38.77
CA ARG A 14 -24.15 38.85 -38.43
C ARG A 14 -25.16 38.68 -37.27
N ILE A 15 -24.93 39.44 -36.20
CA ILE A 15 -25.85 40.33 -35.46
C ILE A 15 -27.34 39.90 -35.22
N SER A 16 -27.60 39.52 -33.95
CA SER A 16 -28.71 39.88 -33.02
C SER A 16 -30.21 39.52 -33.20
N THR A 17 -30.90 39.49 -32.02
CA THR A 17 -32.36 39.69 -31.73
C THR A 17 -33.39 38.63 -32.20
N SER A 18 -34.54 38.37 -31.53
CA SER A 18 -35.00 38.63 -30.14
C SER A 18 -36.42 38.06 -29.83
N SER A 19 -36.66 37.50 -28.63
CA SER A 19 -37.98 37.36 -27.93
C SER A 19 -37.75 36.67 -26.55
N ARG A 20 -38.26 37.05 -25.35
CA ARG A 20 -39.62 37.40 -24.83
C ARG A 20 -40.65 36.25 -25.02
N SER A 21 -41.56 35.91 -24.09
CA SER A 21 -41.98 36.41 -22.75
C SER A 21 -42.68 35.25 -21.99
N SER A 22 -43.15 35.27 -20.72
CA SER A 22 -43.26 36.23 -19.59
C SER A 22 -43.22 35.43 -18.24
N TYR A 23 -43.39 35.96 -17.02
CA TYR A 23 -44.61 36.50 -16.37
C TYR A 23 -44.28 37.34 -15.09
N LEU A 24 -45.26 38.12 -14.61
CA LEU A 24 -45.18 39.02 -13.44
C LEU A 24 -46.44 38.88 -12.56
N THR A 25 -46.32 39.10 -11.24
CA THR A 25 -47.08 40.12 -10.45
C THR A 25 -46.58 40.17 -8.99
N SER A 26 -46.98 41.21 -8.25
CA SER A 26 -46.48 41.66 -6.93
C SER A 26 -47.65 42.35 -6.16
N PRO A 27 -47.49 43.33 -5.22
CA PRO A 27 -46.42 43.70 -4.26
C PRO A 27 -46.93 43.96 -2.79
N SER A 28 -46.05 44.36 -1.85
CA SER A 28 -46.22 45.40 -0.77
C SER A 28 -45.33 45.17 0.48
N LEU A 29 -44.96 46.13 1.35
CA LEU A 29 -44.80 47.62 1.28
C LEU A 29 -43.91 48.11 2.47
N LEU A 30 -42.94 49.02 2.21
CA LEU A 30 -42.31 50.00 3.15
C LEU A 30 -41.57 49.45 4.42
N GLN A 31 -40.69 50.17 5.15
CA GLN A 31 -40.30 51.60 5.15
C GLN A 31 -38.79 51.83 5.49
N ARG A 32 -38.32 53.08 5.32
CA ARG A 32 -36.98 53.65 5.64
C ARG A 32 -36.63 53.59 7.16
N CYS A 33 -35.41 53.86 7.66
CA CYS A 33 -34.39 54.85 7.22
C CYS A 33 -32.95 54.62 7.77
N ASN A 34 -32.04 55.52 7.36
CA ASN A 34 -30.58 55.55 7.55
C ASN A 34 -30.04 55.49 9.00
N GLY A 35 -28.78 55.03 9.14
CA GLY A 35 -27.91 55.32 10.30
C GLY A 35 -26.45 54.90 10.04
N VAL A 36 -25.51 55.85 10.06
CA VAL A 36 -24.06 55.58 9.93
C VAL A 36 -23.36 55.94 11.23
N GLN A 37 -22.73 54.97 11.90
CA GLN A 37 -21.64 55.28 12.83
C GLN A 37 -20.72 54.08 13.07
N SER A 38 -19.42 54.36 13.13
CA SER A 38 -18.35 53.40 13.40
C SER A 38 -18.00 53.36 14.89
N TYR A 39 -17.97 52.16 15.48
CA TYR A 39 -17.37 51.95 16.81
C TYR A 39 -16.55 50.66 16.88
N LEU A 40 -15.26 50.82 17.16
CA LEU A 40 -14.44 49.80 17.81
C LEU A 40 -14.75 49.79 19.32
N PRO A 41 -14.60 48.64 19.99
CA PRO A 41 -14.09 48.63 21.35
C PRO A 41 -12.82 47.78 21.48
N HIS A 42 -11.92 48.22 22.37
CA HIS A 42 -10.71 47.50 22.79
C HIS A 42 -10.98 46.69 24.07
N ARG A 43 -10.12 45.67 24.31
CA ARG A 43 -9.82 45.02 25.61
C ARG A 43 -10.97 44.32 26.36
N VAL A 44 -10.72 43.06 26.71
CA VAL A 44 -10.41 42.69 28.11
C VAL A 44 -9.16 41.80 28.10
N ILE A 45 -8.32 41.88 29.13
CA ILE A 45 -7.31 40.86 29.46
C ILE A 45 -7.74 40.24 30.80
N THR A 46 -7.81 38.91 30.86
CA THR A 46 -7.97 38.13 32.08
C THR A 46 -7.07 36.89 32.01
N GLU A 47 -6.54 36.47 33.14
CA GLU A 47 -5.48 35.47 33.24
C GLU A 47 -6.01 34.01 33.29
N ASN A 48 -5.06 33.08 33.13
CA ASN A 48 -5.05 31.70 33.63
C ASN A 48 -5.72 30.55 32.83
N ALA A 49 -5.08 29.39 33.03
CA ALA A 49 -5.50 28.01 32.75
C ALA A 49 -5.55 27.51 31.29
N PHE A 50 -4.64 26.58 30.99
CA PHE A 50 -4.82 25.56 29.94
C PHE A 50 -6.04 24.67 30.24
N PRO A 51 -6.67 24.12 29.20
CA PRO A 51 -7.15 22.73 29.26
C PRO A 51 -6.53 21.87 28.16
N THR A 52 -5.91 20.76 28.54
CA THR A 52 -5.54 19.66 27.63
C THR A 52 -6.79 18.84 27.27
N HIS A 53 -7.10 18.71 25.98
CA HIS A 53 -8.18 17.81 25.54
C HIS A 53 -7.74 16.35 25.58
N ILE A 54 -8.01 15.67 26.69
CA ILE A 54 -7.92 14.22 26.83
C ILE A 54 -9.36 13.66 26.85
N SER A 55 -9.75 12.94 25.80
CA SER A 55 -11.06 12.29 25.71
C SER A 55 -11.10 11.02 26.56
N ARG A 56 -11.45 11.13 27.85
CA ARG A 56 -11.86 9.99 28.67
C ARG A 56 -13.35 9.70 28.48
N PHE A 57 -13.67 8.50 28.03
CA PHE A 57 -15.01 7.94 28.24
C PHE A 57 -15.19 7.58 29.73
N SER A 58 -16.33 7.96 30.29
CA SER A 58 -16.75 7.59 31.64
C SER A 58 -18.13 6.95 31.60
N TYR A 59 -18.34 5.90 32.41
CA TYR A 59 -19.59 5.16 32.46
C TYR A 59 -20.75 5.98 33.03
N SER A 60 -21.91 5.96 32.37
CA SER A 60 -23.18 6.45 32.90
C SER A 60 -24.07 5.29 33.36
N VAL A 61 -24.17 5.08 34.68
CA VAL A 61 -25.10 4.10 35.27
C VAL A 61 -26.50 4.70 35.31
N CYS A 62 -27.47 4.04 34.68
CA CYS A 62 -28.88 4.41 34.82
C CYS A 62 -29.50 3.70 36.04
N VAL A 63 -29.87 4.49 37.05
CA VAL A 63 -30.76 4.06 38.14
C VAL A 63 -32.18 4.47 37.78
N ASN A 64 -33.16 3.60 38.03
CA ASN A 64 -34.57 3.96 38.01
C ASN A 64 -35.22 3.49 39.32
N SER A 65 -36.10 4.32 39.89
CA SER A 65 -36.59 4.17 41.27
C SER A 65 -37.81 3.26 41.42
N GLN A 66 -38.08 2.88 42.66
CA GLN A 66 -39.15 1.98 43.09
C GLN A 66 -40.56 2.46 42.72
N ASN A 67 -41.48 1.51 42.55
CA ASN A 67 -42.73 1.52 43.32
C ASN A 67 -43.23 0.08 43.57
N GLU A 68 -43.97 -0.13 44.66
CA GLU A 68 -44.43 -1.48 45.08
C GLU A 68 -45.72 -1.92 44.37
N ASN A 69 -45.88 -3.23 44.19
CA ASN A 69 -47.03 -3.91 44.81
C ASN A 69 -46.79 -5.42 45.03
N ARG A 70 -47.46 -6.00 46.04
CA ARG A 70 -47.24 -7.37 46.51
C ARG A 70 -48.36 -8.30 46.06
N TYR A 71 -48.04 -9.55 45.75
CA TYR A 71 -48.93 -10.66 46.09
C TYR A 71 -48.19 -11.87 46.65
N THR A 72 -48.82 -12.45 47.66
CA THR A 72 -48.55 -13.66 48.45
C THR A 72 -48.87 -14.93 47.63
N THR A 73 -48.46 -16.18 47.93
CA THR A 73 -47.71 -16.81 49.05
C THR A 73 -47.38 -18.27 48.72
N ALA A 74 -46.57 -18.90 49.59
CA ALA A 74 -46.64 -20.32 49.99
C ALA A 74 -46.01 -21.42 49.10
N SER A 75 -45.58 -22.47 49.81
CA SER A 75 -44.82 -23.63 49.34
C SER A 75 -45.60 -24.93 49.55
N ALA A 76 -45.44 -25.90 48.63
CA ALA A 76 -45.86 -27.30 48.84
C ALA A 76 -44.89 -28.27 48.12
N PRO A 77 -44.77 -29.56 48.52
CA PRO A 77 -43.54 -30.32 48.29
C PRO A 77 -43.61 -31.46 47.26
N ILE A 78 -42.44 -32.06 47.06
CA ILE A 78 -42.09 -33.27 46.29
C ILE A 78 -43.14 -34.38 46.34
N SER A 79 -43.43 -35.00 45.19
CA SER A 79 -43.97 -36.37 45.11
C SER A 79 -42.99 -37.32 44.41
N GLN A 80 -42.60 -38.42 45.06
CA GLN A 80 -41.78 -39.47 44.44
C GLN A 80 -42.67 -40.40 43.60
N ARG A 81 -42.23 -40.75 42.38
CA ARG A 81 -42.72 -41.95 41.67
C ARG A 81 -41.54 -42.79 41.17
N ARG A 82 -41.48 -44.02 41.65
CA ARG A 82 -40.55 -45.06 41.17
C ARG A 82 -40.84 -45.38 39.71
N PHE A 83 -39.80 -45.62 38.92
CA PHE A 83 -39.91 -46.36 37.66
C PHE A 83 -38.95 -47.55 37.64
N ASN A 84 -39.40 -48.66 37.05
CA ASN A 84 -38.77 -49.96 37.20
C ASN A 84 -37.61 -50.18 36.23
N ASN A 85 -36.52 -50.79 36.72
CA ASN A 85 -35.46 -51.32 35.88
C ASN A 85 -36.00 -52.44 34.96
N ARG A 86 -35.92 -52.23 33.64
CA ARG A 86 -35.96 -53.30 32.63
C ARG A 86 -34.74 -53.18 31.72
N LYS A 87 -33.83 -54.15 31.80
CA LYS A 87 -32.70 -54.29 30.87
C LYS A 87 -33.26 -54.56 29.46
N ILE A 88 -32.90 -53.74 28.47
CA ILE A 88 -33.13 -54.00 27.05
C ILE A 88 -31.76 -54.08 26.36
N SER A 89 -31.34 -55.29 25.99
CA SER A 89 -30.07 -55.56 25.31
C SER A 89 -30.17 -55.27 23.81
N ARG A 90 -30.00 -54.00 23.42
CA ARG A 90 -29.80 -53.64 22.01
C ARG A 90 -28.34 -53.80 21.61
N ARG A 91 -28.05 -54.81 20.76
CA ARG A 91 -26.78 -54.94 20.02
C ARG A 91 -26.45 -53.61 19.33
N ARG A 92 -25.33 -52.97 19.69
CA ARG A 92 -24.68 -51.98 18.82
C ARG A 92 -24.18 -52.72 17.58
N LYS A 93 -24.87 -52.57 16.44
CA LYS A 93 -24.18 -52.71 15.15
C LYS A 93 -23.14 -51.59 15.10
N ALA A 94 -21.91 -51.92 14.69
CA ALA A 94 -20.94 -50.89 14.35
C ALA A 94 -21.46 -50.15 13.11
N GLY A 95 -21.93 -48.92 13.30
CA GLY A 95 -22.08 -48.00 12.18
C GLY A 95 -20.69 -47.66 11.67
N LYS A 96 -20.49 -47.70 10.35
CA LYS A 96 -19.33 -47.04 9.76
C LYS A 96 -19.37 -45.57 10.16
N SER A 97 -18.22 -44.98 10.46
CA SER A 97 -18.08 -43.53 10.47
C SER A 97 -18.54 -42.97 9.12
N PRO A 98 -19.12 -41.75 9.06
CA PRO A 98 -19.20 -41.03 7.80
C PRO A 98 -17.77 -40.86 7.23
N PRO A 99 -17.60 -40.79 5.90
CA PRO A 99 -16.30 -40.44 5.32
C PRO A 99 -15.86 -39.07 5.87
N ASN A 100 -14.55 -38.91 6.13
CA ASN A 100 -13.99 -37.64 6.56
C ASN A 100 -14.41 -36.53 5.59
N SER A 101 -14.90 -35.41 6.13
CA SER A 101 -15.03 -34.19 5.34
C SER A 101 -13.63 -33.62 5.10
N PRO A 102 -13.31 -33.01 3.94
CA PRO A 102 -11.99 -32.42 3.68
C PRO A 102 -11.53 -31.41 4.74
N ALA A 103 -12.48 -30.79 5.43
CA ALA A 103 -12.22 -29.85 6.53
C ALA A 103 -11.84 -30.51 7.87
N SER A 104 -11.95 -31.82 8.02
CA SER A 104 -11.38 -32.56 9.15
C SER A 104 -9.89 -32.71 8.92
N ASP A 105 -9.53 -33.19 7.72
CA ASP A 105 -8.16 -33.43 7.30
C ASP A 105 -7.36 -32.11 7.23
N ALA A 106 -7.98 -31.02 6.74
CA ALA A 106 -7.39 -29.69 6.74
C ALA A 106 -7.23 -29.07 8.16
N VAL A 107 -8.07 -29.44 9.14
CA VAL A 107 -7.88 -29.04 10.55
C VAL A 107 -6.70 -29.82 11.13
N GLU A 108 -6.66 -31.13 10.94
CA GLU A 108 -5.62 -32.02 11.45
C GLU A 108 -4.24 -31.65 10.92
N LEU A 109 -4.11 -31.40 9.62
CA LEU A 109 -2.87 -30.88 9.00
C LEU A 109 -2.44 -29.50 9.53
N ALA A 110 -3.39 -28.65 9.89
CA ALA A 110 -3.10 -27.28 10.30
C ALA A 110 -2.74 -27.13 11.78
N LEU A 111 -3.23 -28.00 12.66
CA LEU A 111 -2.94 -27.95 14.11
C LEU A 111 -1.42 -27.99 14.40
N ASP A 112 -0.70 -28.87 13.71
CA ASP A 112 0.75 -29.05 13.89
C ASP A 112 1.61 -28.27 12.88
N SER A 113 0.99 -27.35 12.11
CA SER A 113 1.69 -26.59 11.05
C SER A 113 1.47 -25.07 11.12
N VAL A 114 0.37 -24.61 11.74
CA VAL A 114 -0.01 -23.18 11.83
C VAL A 114 0.40 -22.61 13.19
N VAL A 115 0.91 -21.38 13.18
CA VAL A 115 1.47 -20.70 14.36
C VAL A 115 0.89 -19.30 14.53
N LYS A 116 0.76 -18.87 15.79
CA LYS A 116 0.37 -17.50 16.12
C LYS A 116 1.62 -16.62 16.18
N ILE A 117 1.58 -15.50 15.47
CA ILE A 117 2.64 -14.49 15.44
C ILE A 117 2.24 -13.33 16.35
N PHE A 118 3.22 -12.80 17.07
CA PHE A 118 3.11 -11.56 17.84
C PHE A 118 4.24 -10.63 17.39
N THR A 119 3.89 -9.44 16.95
CA THR A 119 4.85 -8.44 16.46
C THR A 119 4.78 -7.21 17.35
N VAL A 120 5.94 -6.74 17.78
CA VAL A 120 6.13 -5.40 18.32
C VAL A 120 6.64 -4.53 17.19
N SER A 121 5.91 -3.48 16.82
CA SER A 121 6.29 -2.56 15.73
C SER A 121 6.30 -1.10 16.17
N THR A 122 7.17 -0.31 15.54
CA THR A 122 7.49 1.07 15.97
C THR A 122 7.77 1.95 14.76
N SER A 123 6.73 2.24 13.98
CA SER A 123 6.82 2.95 12.69
C SER A 123 7.34 4.40 12.81
N PRO A 124 8.03 4.94 11.77
CA PRO A 124 8.55 6.30 11.79
C PRO A 124 7.46 7.38 11.70
N SER A 125 7.79 8.60 12.12
CA SER A 125 7.04 9.82 11.76
C SER A 125 7.63 10.45 10.51
N TYR A 126 6.80 10.76 9.51
CA TYR A 126 7.25 11.40 8.27
C TYR A 126 7.29 12.93 8.37
N PHE A 127 6.50 13.52 9.27
CA PHE A 127 6.63 14.95 9.63
C PHE A 127 7.85 15.22 10.51
N LEU A 128 8.19 14.29 11.41
CA LEU A 128 9.33 14.36 12.34
C LEU A 128 10.27 13.16 12.11
N PRO A 129 11.01 13.10 10.98
CA PRO A 129 11.77 11.92 10.53
C PRO A 129 12.93 11.47 11.44
N TRP A 130 13.25 12.24 12.48
CA TRP A 130 14.13 11.86 13.59
C TRP A 130 13.40 11.21 14.78
N GLN A 131 12.12 10.89 14.65
CA GLN A 131 11.28 10.29 15.69
C GLN A 131 10.46 9.12 15.15
N ASN A 132 10.28 8.10 15.99
CA ASN A 132 9.29 7.04 15.74
C ASN A 132 8.00 7.33 16.51
N LYS A 133 6.90 6.79 16.01
CA LYS A 133 5.59 6.79 16.65
C LYS A 133 5.59 5.83 17.84
N SER A 134 4.59 5.95 18.72
CA SER A 134 4.43 5.04 19.86
C SER A 134 4.41 3.58 19.41
N GLN A 135 5.23 2.74 20.07
CA GLN A 135 5.26 1.29 19.90
C GLN A 135 3.86 0.67 19.96
N ARG A 136 3.60 -0.30 19.09
CA ARG A 136 2.36 -1.07 19.01
C ARG A 136 2.64 -2.55 19.11
N GLU A 137 1.64 -3.30 19.57
CA GLU A 137 1.62 -4.76 19.47
C GLU A 137 0.52 -5.19 18.48
N SER A 138 0.86 -6.10 17.58
CA SER A 138 -0.08 -6.74 16.66
C SER A 138 0.02 -8.26 16.77
N MET A 139 -0.98 -8.96 16.23
CA MET A 139 -0.97 -10.42 16.13
C MET A 139 -1.49 -10.86 14.77
N GLY A 140 -0.90 -11.93 14.25
CA GLY A 140 -1.25 -12.55 12.98
C GLY A 140 -1.05 -14.06 13.03
N SER A 141 -1.16 -14.69 11.87
CA SER A 141 -0.95 -16.11 11.69
C SER A 141 0.24 -16.37 10.75
N GLY A 142 0.81 -17.56 10.84
CA GLY A 142 1.78 -18.06 9.87
C GLY A 142 1.72 -19.58 9.78
N PHE A 143 2.40 -20.17 8.81
CA PHE A 143 2.49 -21.62 8.69
C PHE A 143 3.87 -22.09 8.25
N VAL A 144 4.25 -23.27 8.72
CA VAL A 144 5.53 -23.90 8.38
C VAL A 144 5.50 -24.45 6.97
N ILE A 145 6.58 -24.18 6.23
CA ILE A 145 6.90 -24.78 4.93
C ILE A 145 8.23 -25.56 5.02
N SER A 146 8.59 -26.24 3.94
CA SER A 146 9.87 -26.96 3.81
C SER A 146 11.08 -26.06 4.12
N GLY A 147 12.13 -26.64 4.72
CA GLY A 147 13.37 -25.93 5.03
C GLY A 147 13.34 -25.11 6.32
N ARG A 148 12.44 -25.42 7.27
CA ARG A 148 12.30 -24.75 8.58
C ARG A 148 12.07 -23.23 8.44
N LYS A 149 11.13 -22.89 7.57
CA LYS A 149 10.67 -21.51 7.33
C LYS A 149 9.20 -21.39 7.68
N ILE A 150 8.78 -20.22 8.14
CA ILE A 150 7.38 -19.86 8.36
C ILE A 150 7.00 -18.80 7.33
N ILE A 151 5.90 -19.00 6.60
CA ILE A 151 5.30 -17.98 5.76
C ILE A 151 4.24 -17.21 6.54
N THR A 152 4.20 -15.88 6.36
CA THR A 152 3.16 -14.97 6.84
C THR A 152 3.02 -13.78 5.89
N ASN A 153 2.20 -12.78 6.22
CA ASN A 153 2.11 -11.54 5.48
C ASN A 153 3.20 -10.54 5.87
N ALA A 154 3.56 -9.65 4.94
CA ALA A 154 4.46 -8.54 5.24
C ALA A 154 3.82 -7.56 6.25
N HIS A 155 2.52 -7.27 6.15
CA HIS A 155 1.84 -6.37 7.09
C HIS A 155 1.77 -6.89 8.53
N VAL A 156 1.95 -8.20 8.75
CA VAL A 156 2.02 -8.80 10.10
C VAL A 156 3.36 -8.48 10.77
N VAL A 157 4.42 -8.22 10.01
CA VAL A 157 5.79 -7.94 10.51
C VAL A 157 6.37 -6.61 10.03
N ALA A 158 5.56 -5.70 9.50
CA ALA A 158 6.01 -4.39 9.03
C ALA A 158 6.39 -3.46 10.20
N ASP A 159 7.49 -2.71 10.02
CA ASP A 159 8.11 -1.81 11.00
C ASP A 159 8.45 -2.52 12.33
N HIS A 160 8.81 -3.81 12.26
CA HIS A 160 9.04 -4.65 13.43
C HIS A 160 10.32 -4.26 14.19
N SER A 161 10.23 -4.32 15.52
CA SER A 161 11.37 -4.27 16.43
C SER A 161 11.56 -5.57 17.22
N PHE A 162 10.52 -6.41 17.31
CA PHE A 162 10.60 -7.75 17.90
C PHE A 162 9.49 -8.66 17.39
N VAL A 163 9.80 -9.91 17.05
CA VAL A 163 8.82 -10.90 16.57
C VAL A 163 8.91 -12.18 17.40
N LEU A 164 7.75 -12.68 17.82
CA LEU A 164 7.58 -13.95 18.54
C LEU A 164 6.59 -14.85 17.82
N VAL A 165 6.82 -16.16 17.86
CA VAL A 165 5.89 -17.19 17.36
C VAL A 165 5.50 -18.17 18.45
N ARG A 166 4.30 -18.75 18.36
CA ARG A 166 3.80 -19.77 19.29
C ARG A 166 3.04 -20.86 18.53
N LYS A 167 3.37 -22.13 18.82
CA LYS A 167 2.68 -23.32 18.31
C LYS A 167 1.23 -23.39 18.81
N HIS A 168 0.38 -24.16 18.14
CA HIS A 168 -0.87 -24.62 18.75
C HIS A 168 -0.58 -25.44 20.03
N GLY A 169 -1.50 -25.43 21.01
CA GLY A 169 -1.38 -26.15 22.28
C GLY A 169 -0.28 -25.66 23.25
N SER A 170 0.75 -24.96 22.77
CA SER A 170 1.87 -24.47 23.57
C SER A 170 1.60 -23.11 24.20
N SER A 171 2.05 -22.93 25.45
CA SER A 171 2.16 -21.63 26.11
C SER A 171 3.46 -20.88 25.77
N ILE A 172 4.48 -21.59 25.26
CA ILE A 172 5.83 -21.07 25.07
C ILE A 172 5.91 -20.27 23.76
N LYS A 173 6.22 -18.97 23.88
CA LYS A 173 6.60 -18.13 22.74
C LYS A 173 8.10 -18.30 22.46
N HIS A 174 8.46 -18.48 21.20
CA HIS A 174 9.86 -18.52 20.72
C HIS A 174 10.14 -17.24 19.93
N ARG A 175 11.38 -16.73 19.99
CA ARG A 175 11.83 -15.63 19.11
C ARG A 175 11.87 -16.12 17.68
N ALA A 176 11.40 -15.27 16.75
CA ALA A 176 11.58 -15.46 15.33
C ALA A 176 12.31 -14.26 14.74
N GLU A 177 13.03 -14.49 13.63
CA GLU A 177 13.71 -13.45 12.88
C GLU A 177 13.12 -13.37 11.46
N VAL A 178 13.00 -12.15 10.94
CA VAL A 178 12.45 -11.90 9.60
C VAL A 178 13.56 -12.09 8.57
N GLN A 179 13.54 -13.23 7.86
CA GLN A 179 14.54 -13.57 6.85
C GLN A 179 14.36 -12.74 5.56
N ALA A 180 13.11 -12.46 5.17
CA ALA A 180 12.80 -11.65 4.00
C ALA A 180 11.38 -11.09 4.08
N VAL A 181 11.18 -9.91 3.48
CA VAL A 181 9.86 -9.27 3.31
C VAL A 181 9.68 -8.84 1.86
N GLY A 182 8.50 -9.06 1.31
CA GLY A 182 8.07 -8.60 0.00
C GLY A 182 6.74 -7.87 0.13
N HIS A 183 6.79 -6.55 0.35
CA HIS A 183 5.59 -5.72 0.57
C HIS A 183 4.65 -5.70 -0.64
N GLU A 184 5.19 -5.67 -1.88
CA GLU A 184 4.39 -5.64 -3.12
C GLU A 184 3.41 -6.83 -3.22
N CYS A 185 3.83 -8.02 -2.77
CA CYS A 185 3.00 -9.22 -2.67
C CYS A 185 2.48 -9.52 -1.26
N ASP A 186 2.69 -8.64 -0.29
CA ASP A 186 2.33 -8.82 1.11
C ASP A 186 2.75 -10.20 1.70
N LEU A 187 4.02 -10.59 1.53
CA LEU A 187 4.57 -11.84 2.08
C LEU A 187 5.84 -11.60 2.91
N ALA A 188 6.06 -12.43 3.92
CA ALA A 188 7.30 -12.49 4.68
C ALA A 188 7.70 -13.94 5.01
N ILE A 189 9.01 -14.17 5.15
CA ILE A 189 9.60 -15.43 5.63
C ILE A 189 10.17 -15.20 7.03
N LEU A 190 9.78 -16.02 8.00
CA LEU A 190 10.37 -16.05 9.34
C LEU A 190 11.17 -17.33 9.58
N VAL A 191 12.23 -17.23 10.37
CA VAL A 191 13.05 -18.34 10.86
C VAL A 191 13.09 -18.36 12.40
N VAL A 192 13.40 -19.52 12.98
CA VAL A 192 13.43 -19.74 14.44
C VAL A 192 14.60 -20.67 14.80
N ASP A 193 15.54 -20.20 15.61
CA ASP A 193 16.74 -20.98 15.98
C ASP A 193 16.48 -22.10 17.01
N SER A 194 15.32 -22.06 17.66
CA SER A 194 14.97 -22.96 18.76
C SER A 194 14.56 -24.34 18.23
N GLU A 195 15.43 -25.36 18.37
CA GLU A 195 15.10 -26.75 17.99
C GLU A 195 13.77 -27.24 18.59
N VAL A 196 13.50 -26.89 19.86
CA VAL A 196 12.26 -27.22 20.59
C VAL A 196 11.00 -26.60 19.95
N PHE A 197 11.15 -25.55 19.15
CA PHE A 197 10.05 -25.05 18.31
C PHE A 197 9.76 -26.02 17.15
N TRP A 198 10.78 -26.57 16.49
CA TRP A 198 10.60 -27.50 15.36
C TRP A 198 10.16 -28.91 15.76
N GLU A 199 10.38 -29.32 17.01
CA GLU A 199 9.86 -30.58 17.55
C GLU A 199 8.34 -30.69 17.38
N GLY A 200 7.90 -31.70 16.62
CA GLY A 200 6.49 -31.96 16.32
C GLY A 200 5.84 -31.07 15.25
N MET A 201 6.57 -30.12 14.65
CA MET A 201 6.01 -29.28 13.58
C MET A 201 6.06 -29.98 12.22
N ASN A 202 4.95 -29.93 11.49
CA ASN A 202 4.84 -30.40 10.11
C ASN A 202 4.94 -29.24 9.12
N SER A 203 5.45 -29.51 7.91
CA SER A 203 5.52 -28.54 6.82
C SER A 203 4.40 -28.75 5.81
N LEU A 204 3.65 -27.69 5.48
CA LEU A 204 2.61 -27.75 4.46
C LEU A 204 3.19 -27.62 3.03
N GLU A 205 2.67 -28.42 2.10
CA GLU A 205 3.00 -28.31 0.68
C GLU A 205 2.20 -27.20 -0.03
N LEU A 206 2.87 -26.44 -0.90
CA LEU A 206 2.23 -25.47 -1.79
C LEU A 206 1.62 -26.17 -3.02
N GLY A 207 0.29 -26.19 -3.10
CA GLY A 207 -0.46 -26.76 -4.20
C GLY A 207 -0.49 -25.88 -5.46
N ASP A 208 -1.47 -26.15 -6.31
CA ASP A 208 -1.75 -25.37 -7.51
C ASP A 208 -2.85 -24.34 -7.27
N ILE A 209 -3.12 -23.50 -8.27
CA ILE A 209 -4.19 -22.50 -8.19
C ILE A 209 -5.55 -23.21 -8.29
N PRO A 210 -6.46 -23.07 -7.32
CA PRO A 210 -7.80 -23.65 -7.40
C PRO A 210 -8.63 -23.09 -8.57
N PHE A 211 -9.64 -23.85 -8.98
CA PHE A 211 -10.71 -23.44 -9.90
C PHE A 211 -11.88 -22.80 -9.14
N LEU A 212 -12.75 -22.12 -9.88
CA LEU A 212 -14.00 -21.56 -9.34
C LEU A 212 -14.88 -22.67 -8.71
N GLN A 213 -15.53 -22.34 -7.61
CA GLN A 213 -16.38 -23.23 -6.78
C GLN A 213 -15.64 -24.35 -6.04
N GLU A 214 -14.31 -24.48 -6.14
CA GLU A 214 -13.55 -25.44 -5.32
C GLU A 214 -13.52 -25.00 -3.84
N ALA A 215 -13.66 -25.98 -2.95
CA ALA A 215 -13.77 -25.75 -1.51
C ALA A 215 -12.41 -25.45 -0.86
N VAL A 216 -12.39 -24.40 -0.03
CA VAL A 216 -11.18 -23.90 0.64
C VAL A 216 -11.46 -23.65 2.13
N ALA A 217 -10.48 -23.97 2.97
CA ALA A 217 -10.51 -23.74 4.41
C ALA A 217 -9.35 -22.83 4.80
N VAL A 218 -9.64 -21.65 5.35
CA VAL A 218 -8.61 -20.73 5.89
C VAL A 218 -8.43 -21.02 7.37
N VAL A 219 -7.18 -21.17 7.78
CA VAL A 219 -6.81 -21.49 9.16
C VAL A 219 -5.93 -20.39 9.75
N GLY A 220 -6.23 -19.96 10.98
CA GLY A 220 -5.46 -18.91 11.66
C GLY A 220 -5.89 -18.66 13.10
N TYR A 221 -5.42 -17.55 13.67
CA TYR A 221 -5.66 -17.12 15.05
C TYR A 221 -6.37 -15.75 15.06
N PRO A 222 -7.69 -15.70 15.25
CA PRO A 222 -8.44 -14.45 15.17
C PRO A 222 -8.08 -13.51 16.33
N GLN A 223 -8.18 -12.21 16.08
CA GLN A 223 -7.84 -11.17 17.04
C GLN A 223 -8.54 -11.37 18.40
N GLY A 224 -7.78 -11.31 19.48
CA GLY A 224 -8.26 -11.56 20.85
C GLY A 224 -8.42 -13.05 21.24
N GLY A 225 -8.37 -13.98 20.28
CA GLY A 225 -8.41 -15.42 20.52
C GLY A 225 -7.02 -16.06 20.53
N ASP A 226 -6.78 -16.99 21.46
CA ASP A 226 -5.54 -17.79 21.51
C ASP A 226 -5.70 -19.21 20.94
N ASN A 227 -6.94 -19.62 20.67
CA ASN A 227 -7.28 -20.85 19.95
C ASN A 227 -7.22 -20.65 18.43
N ILE A 228 -6.99 -21.74 17.71
CA ILE A 228 -7.07 -21.80 16.25
C ILE A 228 -8.52 -21.64 15.79
N SER A 229 -8.73 -21.00 14.64
CA SER A 229 -10.02 -20.83 13.98
C SER A 229 -9.92 -21.31 12.53
N VAL A 230 -11.02 -21.88 12.02
CA VAL A 230 -11.13 -22.32 10.63
C VAL A 230 -12.40 -21.76 10.02
N THR A 231 -12.24 -20.85 9.07
CA THR A 231 -13.34 -20.39 8.20
C THR A 231 -13.30 -21.19 6.90
N LYS A 232 -14.47 -21.43 6.30
CA LYS A 232 -14.62 -22.28 5.11
C LYS A 232 -15.43 -21.53 4.08
N GLY A 233 -15.18 -21.85 2.82
CA GLY A 233 -15.87 -21.28 1.69
C GLY A 233 -15.50 -22.00 0.40
N VAL A 234 -15.78 -21.34 -0.72
CA VAL A 234 -15.37 -21.72 -2.07
C VAL A 234 -14.65 -20.58 -2.76
N VAL A 235 -13.88 -20.90 -3.79
CA VAL A 235 -13.28 -19.91 -4.67
C VAL A 235 -14.37 -19.22 -5.49
N SER A 236 -14.50 -17.91 -5.29
CA SER A 236 -15.46 -17.04 -5.97
C SER A 236 -14.89 -16.44 -7.26
N ARG A 237 -13.59 -16.13 -7.29
CA ARG A 237 -12.91 -15.54 -8.46
C ARG A 237 -11.39 -15.72 -8.39
N VAL A 238 -10.72 -15.63 -9.54
CA VAL A 238 -9.26 -15.40 -9.63
C VAL A 238 -9.04 -14.23 -10.58
N GLU A 239 -8.49 -13.12 -10.09
CA GLU A 239 -8.25 -11.91 -10.88
C GLU A 239 -7.07 -11.10 -10.34
N PRO A 240 -6.54 -10.11 -11.08
CA PRO A 240 -5.57 -9.16 -10.55
C PRO A 240 -6.28 -8.20 -9.60
N THR A 241 -5.80 -8.11 -8.36
CA THR A 241 -6.37 -7.22 -7.33
C THR A 241 -5.25 -6.31 -6.80
N GLN A 242 -5.60 -5.10 -6.37
CA GLN A 242 -4.64 -4.24 -5.68
C GLN A 242 -4.36 -4.79 -4.27
N TYR A 243 -3.10 -5.08 -3.99
CA TYR A 243 -2.63 -5.47 -2.66
C TYR A 243 -2.52 -4.20 -1.82
N VAL A 244 -3.35 -4.04 -0.79
CA VAL A 244 -3.47 -2.78 -0.04
C VAL A 244 -2.17 -2.41 0.68
N HIS A 245 -1.42 -3.39 1.18
CA HIS A 245 -0.10 -3.18 1.81
C HIS A 245 1.04 -2.94 0.80
N GLY A 246 0.89 -3.44 -0.43
CA GLY A 246 1.93 -3.39 -1.46
C GLY A 246 1.74 -2.33 -2.53
N ALA A 247 0.60 -1.65 -2.55
CA ALA A 247 0.09 -0.79 -3.63
C ALA A 247 0.13 -1.36 -5.06
N THR A 248 0.46 -2.65 -5.21
CA THR A 248 0.75 -3.30 -6.49
C THR A 248 -0.44 -4.15 -6.91
N GLN A 249 -0.72 -4.23 -8.22
CA GLN A 249 -1.71 -5.15 -8.76
C GLN A 249 -1.05 -6.49 -9.08
N LEU A 250 -1.46 -7.53 -8.36
CA LEU A 250 -1.00 -8.91 -8.56
C LEU A 250 -2.22 -9.85 -8.54
N MET A 251 -2.05 -11.08 -9.05
CA MET A 251 -3.11 -12.08 -8.97
C MET A 251 -3.49 -12.34 -7.50
N ALA A 252 -4.79 -12.29 -7.21
CA ALA A 252 -5.38 -12.78 -5.97
C ALA A 252 -6.49 -13.79 -6.29
N ILE A 253 -6.81 -14.64 -5.32
CA ILE A 253 -8.01 -15.48 -5.37
C ILE A 253 -9.02 -14.89 -4.39
N GLN A 254 -10.21 -14.56 -4.89
CA GLN A 254 -11.36 -14.17 -4.06
C GLN A 254 -12.07 -15.43 -3.55
N ILE A 255 -12.37 -15.46 -2.26
CA ILE A 255 -13.10 -16.55 -1.58
C ILE A 255 -14.26 -15.97 -0.76
N ASP A 256 -15.31 -16.76 -0.55
CA ASP A 256 -16.45 -16.38 0.32
C ASP A 256 -16.25 -16.74 1.81
N ALA A 257 -15.13 -17.39 2.15
CA ALA A 257 -14.75 -17.62 3.54
C ALA A 257 -14.37 -16.29 4.23
N ALA A 258 -14.92 -16.05 5.42
CA ALA A 258 -14.63 -14.85 6.20
C ALA A 258 -13.14 -14.74 6.58
N ILE A 259 -12.52 -13.62 6.20
CA ILE A 259 -11.16 -13.21 6.62
C ILE A 259 -11.29 -12.10 7.67
N ASN A 260 -10.89 -12.45 8.90
CA ASN A 260 -10.90 -11.57 10.06
C ASN A 260 -9.47 -11.19 10.47
N PRO A 261 -9.24 -10.01 11.11
CA PRO A 261 -7.95 -9.66 11.68
C PRO A 261 -7.37 -10.78 12.56
N GLY A 262 -6.07 -11.02 12.42
CA GLY A 262 -5.35 -12.13 13.06
C GLY A 262 -5.27 -13.41 12.22
N ASN A 263 -6.27 -13.72 11.37
CA ASN A 263 -6.16 -14.85 10.44
C ASN A 263 -5.20 -14.57 9.26
N SER A 264 -4.91 -13.29 8.99
CA SER A 264 -3.93 -12.88 7.98
C SER A 264 -2.56 -13.49 8.25
N GLY A 265 -1.91 -13.95 7.19
CA GLY A 265 -0.69 -14.76 7.17
C GLY A 265 -0.93 -16.27 7.34
N GLY A 266 -2.14 -16.69 7.68
CA GLY A 266 -2.53 -18.09 7.80
C GLY A 266 -2.78 -18.77 6.45
N PRO A 267 -2.65 -20.11 6.35
CA PRO A 267 -2.83 -20.82 5.10
C PRO A 267 -4.31 -20.96 4.74
N ALA A 268 -4.59 -20.85 3.44
CA ALA A 268 -5.81 -21.31 2.81
C ALA A 268 -5.55 -22.69 2.21
N ILE A 269 -6.23 -23.71 2.71
CA ILE A 269 -6.01 -25.13 2.40
C ILE A 269 -7.10 -25.63 1.45
N MET A 270 -6.68 -26.32 0.39
CA MET A 270 -7.53 -27.08 -0.53
C MET A 270 -7.09 -28.55 -0.48
N GLY A 271 -8.01 -29.45 -0.10
CA GLY A 271 -7.67 -30.85 0.15
C GLY A 271 -6.60 -30.96 1.24
N ASN A 272 -5.40 -31.43 0.86
CA ASN A 272 -4.23 -31.54 1.74
C ASN A 272 -3.09 -30.55 1.42
N LYS A 273 -3.31 -29.54 0.57
CA LYS A 273 -2.27 -28.57 0.15
C LYS A 273 -2.70 -27.12 0.34
N VAL A 274 -1.73 -26.22 0.46
CA VAL A 274 -1.96 -24.78 0.54
C VAL A 274 -2.29 -24.24 -0.86
N ALA A 275 -3.46 -23.63 -1.01
CA ALA A 275 -3.89 -22.88 -2.20
C ALA A 275 -3.46 -21.40 -2.15
N GLY A 276 -3.22 -20.85 -0.95
CA GLY A 276 -2.71 -19.49 -0.78
C GLY A 276 -2.50 -19.05 0.67
N VAL A 277 -2.11 -17.78 0.87
CA VAL A 277 -2.03 -17.13 2.18
C VAL A 277 -3.21 -16.16 2.34
N ALA A 278 -4.00 -16.25 3.41
CA ALA A 278 -5.01 -15.24 3.70
C ALA A 278 -4.36 -13.89 4.04
N PHE A 279 -4.87 -12.77 3.51
CA PHE A 279 -4.25 -11.45 3.74
C PHE A 279 -5.23 -10.31 3.99
N GLN A 280 -6.07 -9.96 3.00
CA GLN A 280 -6.98 -8.82 3.07
C GLN A 280 -8.46 -9.23 2.85
N ASN A 281 -9.37 -8.38 3.31
CA ASN A 281 -10.80 -8.44 2.98
C ASN A 281 -11.21 -7.16 2.23
N LEU A 282 -12.39 -7.14 1.61
CA LEU A 282 -12.92 -5.91 1.01
C LEU A 282 -13.72 -5.12 2.06
N SER A 283 -13.21 -3.97 2.48
CA SER A 283 -13.85 -3.14 3.49
C SER A 283 -15.27 -2.75 3.09
N GLY A 284 -16.25 -3.01 3.96
CA GLY A 284 -17.67 -2.75 3.70
C GLY A 284 -18.41 -3.85 2.93
N ALA A 285 -17.75 -4.96 2.56
CA ALA A 285 -18.40 -6.13 1.98
C ALA A 285 -18.37 -7.33 2.93
N GLU A 286 -19.51 -7.99 3.09
CA GLU A 286 -19.60 -9.25 3.84
C GLU A 286 -19.14 -10.43 2.96
N ASN A 287 -18.46 -11.41 3.56
CA ASN A 287 -18.04 -12.65 2.89
C ASN A 287 -17.23 -12.43 1.59
N ILE A 288 -16.34 -11.44 1.59
CA ILE A 288 -15.32 -11.24 0.54
C ILE A 288 -13.93 -11.23 1.18
N GLY A 289 -13.28 -12.39 1.13
CA GLY A 289 -11.88 -12.58 1.50
C GLY A 289 -10.98 -12.73 0.28
N TYR A 290 -9.70 -12.37 0.42
CA TYR A 290 -8.67 -12.64 -0.59
C TYR A 290 -7.53 -13.48 -0.03
N ILE A 291 -6.98 -14.35 -0.88
CA ILE A 291 -5.79 -15.14 -0.60
C ILE A 291 -4.73 -14.94 -1.69
N ILE A 292 -3.46 -14.90 -1.27
CA ILE A 292 -2.27 -14.77 -2.11
C ILE A 292 -1.99 -16.13 -2.75
N PRO A 293 -2.07 -16.30 -4.08
CA PRO A 293 -2.07 -17.60 -4.73
C PRO A 293 -0.67 -18.22 -4.79
N THR A 294 -0.58 -19.55 -4.89
CA THR A 294 0.71 -20.26 -4.87
C THR A 294 1.76 -19.82 -5.90
N PRO A 295 1.45 -19.31 -7.12
CA PRO A 295 2.47 -18.79 -8.01
C PRO A 295 3.17 -17.55 -7.46
N VAL A 296 2.42 -16.65 -6.79
CA VAL A 296 2.97 -15.43 -6.16
C VAL A 296 3.84 -15.82 -4.96
N ILE A 297 3.41 -16.81 -4.17
CA ILE A 297 4.23 -17.38 -3.08
C ILE A 297 5.51 -18.03 -3.62
N LYS A 298 5.41 -18.85 -4.68
CA LYS A 298 6.56 -19.52 -5.32
C LYS A 298 7.53 -18.50 -5.94
N HIS A 299 7.04 -17.43 -6.58
CA HIS A 299 7.88 -16.34 -7.10
C HIS A 299 8.64 -15.62 -5.97
N PHE A 300 7.96 -15.31 -4.86
CA PHE A 300 8.56 -14.71 -3.68
C PHE A 300 9.66 -15.59 -3.06
N ILE A 301 9.35 -16.87 -2.78
CA ILE A 301 10.30 -17.82 -2.17
C ILE A 301 11.52 -18.02 -3.09
N ASN A 302 11.30 -18.35 -4.37
CA ASN A 302 12.39 -18.62 -5.30
C ASN A 302 13.31 -17.39 -5.45
N GLY A 303 12.75 -16.17 -5.52
CA GLY A 303 13.55 -14.95 -5.59
C GLY A 303 14.42 -14.74 -4.35
N VAL A 304 13.88 -14.99 -3.16
CA VAL A 304 14.64 -14.91 -1.89
C VAL A 304 15.72 -15.98 -1.81
N GLU A 305 15.45 -17.20 -2.27
CA GLU A 305 16.41 -18.31 -2.23
C GLU A 305 17.52 -18.18 -3.29
N GLU A 306 17.22 -17.65 -4.47
CA GLU A 306 18.21 -17.44 -5.54
C GLU A 306 19.10 -16.21 -5.32
N CYS A 307 18.57 -15.14 -4.71
CA CYS A 307 19.28 -13.86 -4.56
C CYS A 307 19.62 -13.46 -3.11
N GLY A 308 19.23 -14.27 -2.12
CA GLY A 308 19.40 -13.97 -0.68
C GLY A 308 18.54 -12.82 -0.16
N LYS A 309 17.65 -12.25 -0.99
CA LYS A 309 16.77 -11.12 -0.68
C LYS A 309 15.59 -11.08 -1.63
N TYR A 310 14.54 -10.34 -1.28
CA TYR A 310 13.41 -10.11 -2.16
C TYR A 310 13.80 -9.32 -3.43
N ILE A 311 13.18 -9.68 -4.56
CA ILE A 311 13.57 -9.23 -5.92
C ILE A 311 12.55 -8.29 -6.60
N GLY A 312 11.39 -8.05 -6.00
CA GLY A 312 10.28 -7.27 -6.60
C GLY A 312 9.52 -8.02 -7.71
N PHE A 313 8.42 -7.44 -8.20
CA PHE A 313 7.70 -7.90 -9.39
C PHE A 313 8.05 -7.05 -10.61
N CYS A 314 8.09 -7.68 -11.79
CA CYS A 314 8.43 -6.98 -13.03
C CYS A 314 7.30 -6.09 -13.56
N SER A 315 7.67 -4.98 -14.19
CA SER A 315 6.75 -4.14 -14.97
C SER A 315 7.37 -3.71 -16.29
N MET A 316 6.56 -3.73 -17.36
CA MET A 316 6.94 -3.16 -18.66
C MET A 316 6.89 -1.63 -18.65
N GLY A 317 6.23 -1.03 -17.64
CA GLY A 317 6.14 0.41 -17.46
C GLY A 317 5.31 1.13 -18.53
N VAL A 318 4.30 0.46 -19.10
CA VAL A 318 3.35 1.07 -20.04
C VAL A 318 2.03 1.37 -19.33
N SER A 319 1.30 2.37 -19.82
CA SER A 319 -0.14 2.53 -19.55
C SER A 319 -0.91 2.29 -20.84
N CYS A 320 -1.89 1.40 -20.81
CA CYS A 320 -2.61 0.93 -21.98
C CYS A 320 -4.07 1.40 -22.00
N GLN A 321 -4.63 1.55 -23.19
CA GLN A 321 -6.05 1.84 -23.43
C GLN A 321 -6.71 0.66 -24.17
N PRO A 322 -7.90 0.19 -23.73
CA PRO A 322 -8.70 -0.80 -24.46
C PRO A 322 -9.09 -0.37 -25.88
N MET A 323 -9.08 -1.34 -26.80
CA MET A 323 -9.33 -1.18 -28.24
C MET A 323 -10.69 -1.73 -28.67
N GLU A 324 -11.67 -1.82 -27.75
CA GLU A 324 -13.00 -2.40 -28.04
C GLU A 324 -13.77 -1.62 -29.13
N ASN A 325 -13.55 -0.31 -29.22
CA ASN A 325 -14.20 0.53 -30.24
C ASN A 325 -13.64 0.24 -31.64
N ALA A 326 -14.53 -0.13 -32.57
CA ALA A 326 -14.16 -0.50 -33.94
C ALA A 326 -13.58 0.68 -34.76
N GLN A 327 -14.00 1.93 -34.51
CA GLN A 327 -13.45 3.11 -35.20
C GLN A 327 -12.03 3.42 -34.70
N LEU A 328 -11.75 3.19 -33.42
CA LEU A 328 -10.40 3.29 -32.86
C LEU A 328 -9.46 2.26 -33.50
N ARG A 329 -9.89 0.99 -33.63
CA ARG A 329 -9.14 -0.05 -34.36
C ARG A 329 -8.90 0.31 -35.83
N GLY A 330 -9.93 0.84 -36.51
CA GLY A 330 -9.84 1.30 -37.90
C GLY A 330 -8.84 2.45 -38.10
N ASN A 331 -8.83 3.44 -37.20
CA ASN A 331 -7.85 4.53 -37.21
C ASN A 331 -6.40 4.01 -37.09
N PHE A 332 -6.18 3.00 -36.25
CA PHE A 332 -4.89 2.35 -36.08
C PHE A 332 -4.61 1.21 -37.07
N GLN A 333 -5.44 1.07 -38.12
CA GLN A 333 -5.24 0.15 -39.25
C GLN A 333 -5.18 -1.34 -38.84
N MET A 334 -5.83 -1.71 -37.73
CA MET A 334 -5.99 -3.10 -37.32
C MET A 334 -6.98 -3.82 -38.25
N SER A 335 -6.66 -5.04 -38.68
CA SER A 335 -7.60 -5.91 -39.39
C SER A 335 -8.71 -6.43 -38.45
N SER A 336 -9.77 -7.03 -39.00
CA SER A 336 -10.85 -7.66 -38.23
C SER A 336 -10.35 -8.70 -37.22
N GLU A 337 -9.33 -9.47 -37.61
CA GLU A 337 -8.75 -10.54 -36.77
C GLU A 337 -7.71 -10.05 -35.75
N MET A 338 -7.35 -8.75 -35.77
CA MET A 338 -6.38 -8.20 -34.83
C MET A 338 -7.05 -7.75 -33.54
N THR A 339 -6.45 -8.11 -32.42
CA THR A 339 -6.78 -7.60 -31.09
C THR A 339 -5.54 -7.06 -30.40
N GLY A 340 -5.72 -6.17 -29.43
CA GLY A 340 -4.62 -5.62 -28.64
C GLY A 340 -5.00 -4.40 -27.82
N VAL A 341 -4.00 -3.72 -27.25
CA VAL A 341 -4.20 -2.50 -26.44
C VAL A 341 -3.26 -1.37 -26.86
N LEU A 342 -3.76 -0.13 -26.84
CA LEU A 342 -3.03 1.06 -27.31
C LEU A 342 -2.13 1.64 -26.21
N VAL A 343 -0.85 1.87 -26.52
CA VAL A 343 0.12 2.45 -25.60
C VAL A 343 -0.13 3.96 -25.46
N SER A 344 -0.60 4.38 -24.29
CA SER A 344 -0.99 5.78 -24.00
C SER A 344 0.10 6.57 -23.24
N LYS A 345 0.87 5.91 -22.38
CA LYS A 345 1.99 6.47 -21.59
C LYS A 345 3.08 5.39 -21.46
N ILE A 346 4.35 5.80 -21.35
CA ILE A 346 5.47 4.91 -21.03
C ILE A 346 6.33 5.57 -19.95
N ASN A 347 6.74 4.81 -18.94
CA ASN A 347 7.64 5.24 -17.89
C ASN A 347 9.07 5.43 -18.45
N PRO A 348 9.68 6.63 -18.35
CA PRO A 348 11.01 6.90 -18.92
C PRO A 348 12.12 5.98 -18.46
N LEU A 349 11.98 5.34 -17.29
CA LEU A 349 12.98 4.41 -16.75
C LEU A 349 12.81 2.96 -17.24
N SER A 350 11.67 2.61 -17.86
CA SER A 350 11.47 1.24 -18.38
C SER A 350 12.25 1.04 -19.69
N LYS A 351 12.68 -0.21 -19.94
CA LYS A 351 13.37 -0.55 -21.20
C LYS A 351 12.46 -0.38 -22.42
N ALA A 352 11.14 -0.54 -22.22
CA ALA A 352 10.14 -0.32 -23.27
C ALA A 352 10.16 1.12 -23.80
N HIS A 353 10.55 2.13 -23.00
CA HIS A 353 10.64 3.53 -23.44
C HIS A 353 11.66 3.76 -24.58
N LYS A 354 12.60 2.83 -24.81
CA LYS A 354 13.57 2.88 -25.91
C LYS A 354 13.12 2.16 -27.19
N ILE A 355 11.96 1.48 -27.16
CA ILE A 355 11.56 0.47 -28.15
C ILE A 355 10.12 0.74 -28.61
N LEU A 356 9.20 0.81 -27.65
CA LEU A 356 7.81 1.19 -27.82
C LEU A 356 7.67 2.71 -27.89
N LYS A 357 6.59 3.17 -28.50
CA LYS A 357 6.17 4.55 -28.62
C LYS A 357 4.74 4.69 -28.10
N LYS A 358 4.33 5.93 -27.80
CA LYS A 358 2.91 6.25 -27.72
C LYS A 358 2.26 5.90 -29.07
N ASP A 359 1.02 5.46 -29.04
CA ASP A 359 0.19 5.12 -30.19
C ASP A 359 0.59 3.83 -30.95
N ASP A 360 1.52 3.03 -30.40
CA ASP A 360 1.67 1.61 -30.73
C ASP A 360 0.48 0.81 -30.18
N VAL A 361 0.07 -0.27 -30.86
CA VAL A 361 -0.89 -1.25 -30.32
C VAL A 361 -0.17 -2.55 -29.97
N ILE A 362 -0.19 -2.98 -28.71
CA ILE A 362 0.40 -4.26 -28.29
C ILE A 362 -0.58 -5.40 -28.64
N LEU A 363 -0.14 -6.32 -29.50
CA LEU A 363 -0.94 -7.44 -30.03
C LEU A 363 -0.71 -8.74 -29.25
N ALA A 364 0.53 -9.01 -28.83
CA ALA A 364 0.88 -10.22 -28.09
C ALA A 364 2.11 -10.03 -27.17
N PHE A 365 2.18 -10.85 -26.13
CA PHE A 365 3.30 -10.93 -25.17
C PHE A 365 3.72 -12.39 -25.02
N ASP A 366 4.99 -12.70 -25.29
CA ASP A 366 5.53 -14.07 -25.39
C ASP A 366 4.68 -15.00 -26.27
N GLY A 367 4.17 -14.47 -27.39
CA GLY A 367 3.29 -15.18 -28.32
C GLY A 367 1.84 -15.34 -27.84
N VAL A 368 1.51 -14.97 -26.59
CA VAL A 368 0.13 -14.99 -26.08
C VAL A 368 -0.63 -13.76 -26.60
N PRO A 369 -1.73 -13.93 -27.37
CA PRO A 369 -2.46 -12.80 -27.95
C PRO A 369 -3.27 -12.05 -26.88
N ILE A 370 -3.18 -10.72 -26.92
CA ILE A 370 -3.88 -9.80 -26.03
C ILE A 370 -5.18 -9.36 -26.71
N ALA A 371 -6.30 -9.47 -25.99
CA ALA A 371 -7.60 -9.04 -26.49
C ALA A 371 -7.81 -7.53 -26.35
N ASN A 372 -8.88 -7.03 -26.98
CA ASN A 372 -9.20 -5.60 -27.02
C ASN A 372 -9.54 -4.98 -25.65
N ASP A 373 -9.83 -5.80 -24.64
CA ASP A 373 -10.06 -5.45 -23.24
C ASP A 373 -8.76 -5.45 -22.39
N GLY A 374 -7.62 -5.84 -22.98
CA GLY A 374 -6.35 -6.04 -22.27
C GLY A 374 -6.18 -7.41 -21.61
N THR A 375 -7.09 -8.36 -21.85
CA THR A 375 -6.99 -9.70 -21.28
C THR A 375 -6.28 -10.70 -22.18
N VAL A 376 -5.69 -11.73 -21.57
CA VAL A 376 -5.12 -12.92 -22.21
C VAL A 376 -5.88 -14.17 -21.77
N PRO A 377 -5.86 -15.29 -22.54
CA PRO A 377 -6.36 -16.58 -22.07
C PRO A 377 -5.60 -17.03 -20.82
N PHE A 378 -6.32 -17.57 -19.81
CA PHE A 378 -5.71 -18.02 -18.55
C PHE A 378 -5.87 -19.52 -18.33
N ARG A 379 -7.08 -20.00 -18.03
CA ARG A 379 -7.40 -21.42 -17.78
C ARG A 379 -8.80 -21.74 -18.29
N ASN A 380 -8.99 -22.84 -19.00
CA ASN A 380 -10.30 -23.28 -19.53
C ASN A 380 -11.04 -22.21 -20.36
N ARG A 381 -11.89 -21.38 -19.72
CA ARG A 381 -12.60 -20.23 -20.31
C ARG A 381 -12.34 -18.91 -19.56
N GLU A 382 -11.52 -18.95 -18.51
CA GLU A 382 -11.07 -17.79 -17.73
C GLU A 382 -10.07 -16.96 -18.52
N ARG A 383 -10.08 -15.65 -18.27
CA ARG A 383 -9.19 -14.65 -18.85
C ARG A 383 -8.66 -13.75 -17.73
N ILE A 384 -7.43 -13.26 -17.88
CA ILE A 384 -6.76 -12.40 -16.90
C ILE A 384 -6.09 -11.22 -17.64
N THR A 385 -5.77 -10.09 -16.99
CA THR A 385 -5.04 -9.01 -17.67
C THR A 385 -3.64 -9.48 -18.09
N PHE A 386 -3.14 -8.95 -19.22
CA PHE A 386 -1.82 -9.32 -19.72
C PHE A 386 -0.68 -8.97 -18.74
N ASP A 387 -0.89 -8.00 -17.84
CA ASP A 387 0.04 -7.62 -16.78
C ASP A 387 0.43 -8.79 -15.87
N HIS A 388 -0.41 -9.82 -15.72
CA HIS A 388 -0.04 -11.04 -15.00
C HIS A 388 1.16 -11.76 -15.64
N LEU A 389 1.24 -11.79 -16.98
CA LEU A 389 2.38 -12.37 -17.70
C LEU A 389 3.65 -11.53 -17.50
N VAL A 390 3.49 -10.21 -17.32
CA VAL A 390 4.58 -9.27 -17.05
C VAL A 390 5.09 -9.41 -15.61
N SER A 391 4.18 -9.51 -14.63
CA SER A 391 4.54 -9.54 -13.21
C SER A 391 5.28 -10.82 -12.83
N MET A 392 4.93 -11.96 -13.43
CA MET A 392 5.50 -13.27 -13.13
C MET A 392 6.92 -13.50 -13.73
N LYS A 393 7.44 -12.54 -14.49
CA LYS A 393 8.81 -12.55 -15.02
C LYS A 393 9.81 -12.16 -13.95
N LYS A 394 10.96 -12.85 -13.90
CA LYS A 394 12.07 -12.44 -13.03
C LYS A 394 12.74 -11.16 -13.56
N PRO A 395 13.38 -10.35 -12.70
CA PRO A 395 14.17 -9.21 -13.14
C PRO A 395 15.27 -9.61 -14.14
N ASP A 396 15.47 -8.77 -15.16
CA ASP A 396 16.37 -8.97 -16.30
C ASP A 396 16.01 -10.12 -17.27
N GLU A 397 14.89 -10.83 -17.07
CA GLU A 397 14.31 -11.64 -18.15
C GLU A 397 13.82 -10.77 -19.31
N THR A 398 13.88 -11.33 -20.52
CA THR A 398 13.27 -10.73 -21.71
C THR A 398 11.87 -11.29 -21.97
N ALA A 399 11.02 -10.44 -22.53
CA ALA A 399 9.74 -10.85 -23.13
C ALA A 399 9.69 -10.43 -24.60
N LEU A 400 9.05 -11.25 -25.43
CA LEU A 400 8.84 -11.01 -26.85
C LEU A 400 7.50 -10.28 -27.04
N VAL A 401 7.56 -9.01 -27.43
CA VAL A 401 6.39 -8.13 -27.51
C VAL A 401 6.08 -7.83 -28.97
N LYS A 402 4.95 -8.35 -29.45
CA LYS A 402 4.43 -8.09 -30.80
C LYS A 402 3.52 -6.88 -30.78
N ILE A 403 3.74 -5.93 -31.70
CA ILE A 403 2.96 -4.69 -31.82
C ILE A 403 2.49 -4.43 -33.25
N LEU A 404 1.48 -3.58 -33.39
CA LEU A 404 1.17 -2.85 -34.61
C LEU A 404 1.66 -1.40 -34.46
N ARG A 405 2.38 -0.90 -35.47
CA ARG A 405 2.82 0.50 -35.59
C ARG A 405 2.63 0.93 -37.04
N GLU A 406 1.92 2.04 -37.27
CA GLU A 406 1.66 2.57 -38.64
C GLU A 406 1.10 1.51 -39.61
N GLY A 407 0.18 0.65 -39.12
CA GLY A 407 -0.42 -0.44 -39.90
C GLY A 407 0.48 -1.64 -40.19
N LYS A 408 1.70 -1.69 -39.62
CA LYS A 408 2.67 -2.78 -39.81
C LYS A 408 2.92 -3.52 -38.51
N GLU A 409 3.01 -4.84 -38.59
CA GLU A 409 3.43 -5.64 -37.45
C GLU A 409 4.94 -5.51 -37.22
N HIS A 410 5.32 -5.39 -35.96
CA HIS A 410 6.70 -5.45 -35.49
C HIS A 410 6.78 -6.35 -34.26
N GLU A 411 7.96 -6.89 -33.99
CA GLU A 411 8.21 -7.73 -32.82
C GLU A 411 9.54 -7.34 -32.19
N PHE A 412 9.55 -7.19 -30.87
CA PHE A 412 10.71 -6.68 -30.13
C PHE A 412 10.94 -7.49 -28.85
N SER A 413 12.21 -7.77 -28.55
CA SER A 413 12.60 -8.28 -27.23
C SER A 413 12.76 -7.11 -26.25
N ILE A 414 12.06 -7.16 -25.12
CA ILE A 414 12.11 -6.14 -24.07
C ILE A 414 12.53 -6.78 -22.75
N THR A 415 13.65 -6.33 -22.19
CA THR A 415 14.10 -6.73 -20.84
C THR A 415 13.22 -6.09 -19.78
N LEU A 416 12.69 -6.88 -18.86
CA LEU A 416 11.80 -6.45 -17.78
C LEU A 416 12.55 -6.29 -16.46
N LYS A 417 12.06 -5.38 -15.61
CA LYS A 417 12.56 -5.10 -14.26
C LYS A 417 11.41 -4.58 -13.38
N PRO A 418 11.53 -4.64 -12.04
CA PRO A 418 10.75 -3.79 -11.15
C PRO A 418 10.99 -2.31 -11.46
N LEU A 419 9.95 -1.48 -11.29
CA LEU A 419 10.01 -0.04 -11.56
C LEU A 419 9.59 0.76 -10.33
N GLN A 420 10.52 1.54 -9.80
CA GLN A 420 10.24 2.42 -8.66
C GLN A 420 9.46 3.67 -9.10
N PRO A 421 8.43 4.10 -8.35
CA PRO A 421 7.72 5.35 -8.61
C PRO A 421 8.59 6.56 -8.22
N LEU A 422 8.24 7.75 -8.74
CA LEU A 422 8.92 9.01 -8.35
C LEU A 422 8.64 9.40 -6.89
N VAL A 423 7.44 9.06 -6.42
CA VAL A 423 6.98 9.27 -5.04
C VAL A 423 6.62 7.88 -4.49
N PRO A 424 7.40 7.32 -3.55
CA PRO A 424 7.13 6.03 -2.93
C PRO A 424 5.74 5.95 -2.31
N VAL A 425 4.97 4.91 -2.65
CA VAL A 425 3.59 4.72 -2.14
C VAL A 425 3.60 4.19 -0.71
N HIS A 426 4.56 3.32 -0.39
CA HIS A 426 4.84 2.82 0.95
C HIS A 426 6.34 2.79 1.21
N GLN A 427 6.71 2.91 2.48
CA GLN A 427 8.06 2.74 3.00
C GLN A 427 7.93 2.10 4.38
N PHE A 428 8.12 0.78 4.43
CA PHE A 428 8.11 -0.01 5.65
C PHE A 428 9.52 -0.51 5.94
N ASP A 429 9.82 -0.79 7.20
CA ASP A 429 11.10 -1.34 7.68
C ASP A 429 12.32 -0.47 7.30
N GLN A 430 12.09 0.80 6.95
CA GLN A 430 13.09 1.82 6.62
C GLN A 430 12.76 3.15 7.34
N LEU A 431 13.76 3.82 7.91
CA LEU A 431 13.61 5.18 8.42
C LEU A 431 13.63 6.21 7.27
N PRO A 432 12.76 7.24 7.26
CA PRO A 432 12.72 8.25 6.23
C PRO A 432 14.00 9.10 6.21
N SER A 433 14.60 9.27 5.02
CA SER A 433 15.75 10.14 4.82
C SER A 433 15.39 11.61 5.13
N TYR A 434 16.27 12.34 5.82
CA TYR A 434 16.08 13.76 6.10
C TYR A 434 17.41 14.52 6.23
N TYR A 435 17.36 15.83 5.99
CA TYR A 435 18.46 16.76 6.22
C TYR A 435 17.91 18.07 6.81
N ILE A 436 18.64 18.70 7.72
CA ILE A 436 18.24 19.93 8.43
C ILE A 436 19.38 20.94 8.31
N PHE A 437 19.10 22.09 7.71
CA PHE A 437 20.05 23.20 7.60
C PHE A 437 19.34 24.53 7.89
N ALA A 438 19.91 25.35 8.77
CA ALA A 438 19.31 26.60 9.28
C ALA A 438 17.86 26.46 9.81
N GLY A 439 17.50 25.25 10.28
CA GLY A 439 16.13 24.93 10.72
C GLY A 439 15.16 24.52 9.61
N PHE A 440 15.51 24.67 8.33
CA PHE A 440 14.72 24.09 7.24
C PHE A 440 14.88 22.56 7.24
N VAL A 441 13.76 21.85 7.28
CA VAL A 441 13.72 20.38 7.29
C VAL A 441 13.44 19.87 5.88
N PHE A 442 14.43 19.26 5.23
CA PHE A 442 14.33 18.71 3.89
C PHE A 442 14.05 17.20 3.93
N VAL A 443 13.04 16.74 3.20
CA VAL A 443 12.67 15.32 3.05
C VAL A 443 12.32 15.00 1.60
N PRO A 444 12.40 13.74 1.14
CA PRO A 444 11.76 13.30 -0.10
C PRO A 444 10.24 13.27 0.09
N LEU A 445 9.47 13.79 -0.86
CA LEU A 445 8.03 13.58 -0.89
C LEU A 445 7.73 12.10 -1.13
N THR A 446 6.96 11.50 -0.21
CA THR A 446 6.46 10.12 -0.28
C THR A 446 4.96 10.12 0.07
N GLN A 447 4.19 9.11 -0.33
CA GLN A 447 2.78 9.04 0.08
C GLN A 447 2.62 8.80 1.60
N PRO A 448 3.49 8.06 2.31
CA PRO A 448 3.48 8.04 3.77
C PRO A 448 3.62 9.41 4.44
N TYR A 449 4.34 10.37 3.84
CA TYR A 449 4.34 11.77 4.29
C TYR A 449 2.98 12.45 4.10
N LEU A 450 2.29 12.19 2.98
CA LEU A 450 0.93 12.69 2.76
C LEU A 450 -0.10 12.02 3.70
N HIS A 451 0.10 10.75 4.06
CA HIS A 451 -0.79 10.03 4.98
C HIS A 451 -0.76 10.58 6.42
N GLU A 452 0.25 11.36 6.81
CA GLU A 452 0.26 12.06 8.12
C GLU A 452 -0.82 13.15 8.22
N TYR A 453 -1.41 13.59 7.11
CA TYR A 453 -2.58 14.49 7.09
C TYR A 453 -3.91 13.75 7.38
N GLY A 454 -3.86 12.45 7.69
CA GLY A 454 -4.98 11.62 8.15
C GLY A 454 -5.63 10.75 7.07
N GLU A 455 -6.70 10.04 7.42
CA GLU A 455 -7.42 9.13 6.52
C GLU A 455 -7.89 9.82 5.21
N ASP A 456 -8.29 11.10 5.31
CA ASP A 456 -8.74 11.92 4.17
C ASP A 456 -7.60 12.76 3.55
N TRP A 457 -6.35 12.28 3.62
CA TRP A 457 -5.15 12.97 3.12
C TRP A 457 -5.29 13.48 1.68
N TYR A 458 -6.07 12.79 0.83
CA TYR A 458 -6.30 13.19 -0.56
C TYR A 458 -6.92 14.60 -0.66
N ASN A 459 -7.77 14.96 0.31
CA ASN A 459 -8.43 16.27 0.41
C ASN A 459 -7.76 17.21 1.43
N THR A 460 -7.12 16.68 2.49
CA THR A 460 -6.50 17.50 3.56
C THR A 460 -5.04 17.86 3.32
N SER A 461 -4.29 17.08 2.53
CA SER A 461 -2.88 17.36 2.22
C SER A 461 -2.73 18.44 1.14
N PRO A 462 -1.53 19.06 0.99
CA PRO A 462 -1.30 20.12 0.02
C PRO A 462 -1.55 19.61 -1.40
N ARG A 463 -2.65 20.07 -2.01
CA ARG A 463 -3.16 19.59 -3.31
C ARG A 463 -2.10 19.48 -4.40
N ARG A 464 -1.14 20.42 -4.43
CA ARG A 464 -0.03 20.43 -5.40
C ARG A 464 0.96 19.28 -5.20
N LEU A 465 1.22 18.86 -3.96
CA LEU A 465 2.04 17.68 -3.66
C LEU A 465 1.26 16.39 -3.98
N CYS A 466 -0.01 16.32 -3.57
CA CYS A 466 -0.93 15.22 -3.89
C CYS A 466 -1.06 14.97 -5.40
N GLU A 467 -1.33 16.02 -6.20
CA GLU A 467 -1.47 15.88 -7.66
C GLU A 467 -0.18 15.40 -8.34
N ARG A 468 1.00 15.74 -7.81
CA ARG A 468 2.30 15.27 -8.32
C ARG A 468 2.58 13.82 -7.93
N ALA A 469 2.33 13.47 -6.66
CA ALA A 469 2.45 12.12 -6.12
C ALA A 469 1.64 11.05 -6.87
N LEU A 470 0.56 11.47 -7.55
CA LEU A 470 -0.35 10.60 -8.30
C LEU A 470 -0.15 10.62 -9.82
N LYS A 471 0.62 11.57 -10.38
CA LYS A 471 0.68 11.81 -11.85
C LYS A 471 2.09 11.81 -12.44
N ASP A 472 3.07 12.35 -11.71
CA ASP A 472 4.45 12.53 -12.18
C ASP A 472 5.16 11.18 -12.29
N LEU A 473 5.99 11.01 -13.33
CA LEU A 473 6.87 9.84 -13.51
C LEU A 473 8.34 10.28 -13.43
N PRO A 474 9.24 9.41 -12.94
CA PRO A 474 10.64 9.76 -12.81
C PRO A 474 11.30 9.92 -14.19
N LYS A 475 12.10 10.98 -14.34
CA LYS A 475 12.84 11.31 -15.57
C LYS A 475 14.28 10.79 -15.53
N LYS A 476 14.85 10.65 -14.33
CA LYS A 476 16.18 10.10 -14.04
C LYS A 476 16.07 8.97 -13.02
N ALA A 477 16.99 8.01 -13.04
CA ALA A 477 17.09 6.99 -12.01
C ALA A 477 17.49 7.63 -10.66
N GLY A 478 16.88 7.21 -9.56
CA GLY A 478 17.13 7.79 -8.24
C GLY A 478 16.67 9.25 -8.07
N GLN A 479 15.79 9.75 -8.94
CA GLN A 479 15.17 11.07 -8.78
C GLN A 479 14.19 11.07 -7.59
N GLN A 480 14.16 12.15 -6.82
CA GLN A 480 13.18 12.39 -5.76
C GLN A 480 12.65 13.82 -5.84
N LEU A 481 11.42 14.05 -5.39
CA LEU A 481 10.89 15.41 -5.19
C LEU A 481 11.23 15.88 -3.77
N VAL A 482 12.32 16.63 -3.61
CA VAL A 482 12.78 17.08 -2.28
C VAL A 482 11.99 18.30 -1.83
N ILE A 483 11.29 18.21 -0.71
CA ILE A 483 10.47 19.28 -0.14
C ILE A 483 11.05 19.83 1.17
N VAL A 484 10.82 21.12 1.43
CA VAL A 484 10.85 21.67 2.79
C VAL A 484 9.60 21.18 3.51
N SER A 485 9.75 20.22 4.41
CA SER A 485 8.66 19.69 5.25
C SER A 485 8.15 20.76 6.22
N GLN A 486 9.06 21.44 6.91
CA GLN A 486 8.76 22.47 7.92
C GLN A 486 9.98 23.38 8.16
N VAL A 487 9.78 24.46 8.92
CA VAL A 487 10.85 25.38 9.37
C VAL A 487 10.87 25.42 10.90
N LEU A 488 12.00 25.03 11.49
CA LEU A 488 12.26 25.07 12.93
C LEU A 488 12.74 26.48 13.29
N MET A 489 11.90 27.25 13.99
CA MET A 489 12.09 28.69 14.14
C MET A 489 13.35 29.11 14.89
N ASP A 490 14.07 30.06 14.27
CA ASP A 490 15.27 30.71 14.78
C ASP A 490 15.50 32.06 14.09
N ASP A 491 16.27 32.96 14.69
CA ASP A 491 16.53 34.29 14.14
C ASP A 491 17.07 34.23 12.70
N ILE A 492 17.87 33.21 12.36
CA ILE A 492 18.44 32.99 11.02
C ILE A 492 17.40 32.72 9.92
N ASN A 493 16.18 32.30 10.28
CA ASN A 493 15.10 31.96 9.34
C ASN A 493 13.83 32.82 9.49
N THR A 494 13.91 33.93 10.21
CA THR A 494 12.87 34.96 10.33
C THR A 494 12.34 35.40 8.95
N GLY A 495 11.02 35.43 8.78
CA GLY A 495 10.34 35.77 7.52
C GLY A 495 10.14 34.59 6.55
N TYR A 496 10.69 33.40 6.85
CA TYR A 496 10.54 32.20 6.03
C TYR A 496 9.56 31.16 6.64
N GLU A 497 8.78 31.55 7.66
CA GLU A 497 7.96 30.64 8.49
C GLU A 497 6.85 29.91 7.70
N ARG A 498 6.51 30.44 6.52
CA ARG A 498 5.48 29.94 5.60
C ARG A 498 6.04 29.34 4.31
N LEU A 499 7.31 28.90 4.33
CA LEU A 499 7.98 28.24 3.20
C LEU A 499 8.04 26.70 3.34
N ALA A 500 7.15 26.13 4.14
CA ALA A 500 6.89 24.69 4.21
C ALA A 500 6.04 24.19 3.02
N GLU A 501 6.07 22.89 2.76
CA GLU A 501 5.29 22.18 1.72
C GLU A 501 5.73 22.55 0.27
N LEU A 502 6.94 23.08 0.14
CA LEU A 502 7.55 23.55 -1.12
C LEU A 502 8.67 22.64 -1.60
N GLN A 503 8.69 22.26 -2.88
CA GLN A 503 9.81 21.54 -3.46
C GLN A 503 10.98 22.51 -3.67
N VAL A 504 12.19 22.11 -3.28
CA VAL A 504 13.42 22.77 -3.70
C VAL A 504 13.70 22.33 -5.14
N ASN A 505 13.70 23.27 -6.07
CA ASN A 505 14.08 23.03 -7.46
C ASN A 505 15.58 23.18 -7.67
N LYS A 506 16.20 24.21 -7.06
CA LYS A 506 17.62 24.52 -7.28
C LYS A 506 18.32 24.97 -6.00
N VAL A 507 19.62 24.69 -5.93
CA VAL A 507 20.57 25.27 -4.96
C VAL A 507 21.63 26.05 -5.74
N ASN A 508 21.80 27.34 -5.45
CA ASN A 508 22.71 28.24 -6.16
C ASN A 508 22.58 28.17 -7.71
N GLY A 509 21.38 27.92 -8.22
CA GLY A 509 21.09 27.77 -9.66
C GLY A 509 21.30 26.35 -10.25
N VAL A 510 21.87 25.41 -9.51
CA VAL A 510 22.02 23.99 -9.90
C VAL A 510 20.75 23.21 -9.57
N GLU A 511 20.27 22.36 -10.48
CA GLU A 511 19.04 21.58 -10.28
C GLU A 511 19.21 20.43 -9.28
N VAL A 512 18.22 20.29 -8.39
CA VAL A 512 18.17 19.22 -7.38
C VAL A 512 17.57 17.95 -7.98
N ASP A 513 18.33 16.85 -7.92
CA ASP A 513 17.87 15.54 -8.39
C ASP A 513 17.23 14.68 -7.29
N ASN A 514 17.77 14.75 -6.07
CA ASN A 514 17.30 14.02 -4.89
C ASN A 514 17.89 14.62 -3.59
N LEU A 515 17.51 14.09 -2.42
CA LEU A 515 17.92 14.65 -1.13
C LEU A 515 19.44 14.57 -0.90
N ARG A 516 20.10 13.51 -1.40
CA ARG A 516 21.56 13.37 -1.35
C ARG A 516 22.26 14.47 -2.15
N HIS A 517 21.77 14.75 -3.36
CA HIS A 517 22.28 15.84 -4.19
C HIS A 517 22.02 17.21 -3.53
N LEU A 518 20.86 17.45 -2.93
CA LEU A 518 20.59 18.69 -2.17
C LEU A 518 21.55 18.87 -0.98
N CYS A 519 21.77 17.82 -0.19
CA CYS A 519 22.73 17.84 0.92
C CYS A 519 24.15 18.14 0.42
N GLN A 520 24.58 17.53 -0.67
CA GLN A 520 25.89 17.77 -1.28
C GLN A 520 26.04 19.19 -1.83
N LEU A 521 25.00 19.78 -2.42
CA LEU A 521 25.04 21.17 -2.91
C LEU A 521 25.10 22.19 -1.76
N ILE A 522 24.51 21.88 -0.61
CA ILE A 522 24.54 22.76 0.58
C ILE A 522 25.86 22.60 1.34
N GLU A 523 26.33 21.38 1.64
CA GLU A 523 27.57 21.18 2.40
C GLU A 523 28.82 21.63 1.62
N ASN A 524 28.81 21.55 0.28
CA ASN A 524 29.91 22.04 -0.57
C ASN A 524 29.74 23.52 -0.98
N CYS A 525 28.82 24.28 -0.36
CA CYS A 525 28.64 25.69 -0.66
C CYS A 525 29.89 26.50 -0.28
N ASN A 526 30.59 27.03 -1.29
CA ASN A 526 31.80 27.84 -1.14
C ASN A 526 31.55 29.35 -1.29
N THR A 527 30.29 29.75 -1.45
CA THR A 527 29.86 31.15 -1.51
C THR A 527 29.29 31.62 -0.17
N GLU A 528 29.56 32.87 0.18
CA GLU A 528 29.02 33.54 1.39
C GLU A 528 27.49 33.42 1.50
N LYS A 529 26.81 33.37 0.35
CA LYS A 529 25.36 33.28 0.23
C LYS A 529 24.96 31.91 -0.30
N LEU A 530 24.01 31.29 0.38
CA LEU A 530 23.28 30.11 -0.08
C LEU A 530 21.89 30.56 -0.57
N ARG A 531 21.51 30.15 -1.79
CA ARG A 531 20.20 30.40 -2.40
C ARG A 531 19.51 29.07 -2.68
N LEU A 532 18.25 28.95 -2.28
CA LEU A 532 17.35 27.85 -2.64
C LEU A 532 16.18 28.42 -3.46
N ASP A 533 15.98 27.92 -4.67
CA ASP A 533 14.85 28.29 -5.53
C ASP A 533 13.74 27.24 -5.43
N LEU A 534 12.50 27.66 -5.17
CA LEU A 534 11.36 26.79 -4.86
C LEU A 534 10.40 26.64 -6.05
N ASP A 535 9.42 25.73 -5.93
CA ASP A 535 8.47 25.38 -7.00
C ASP A 535 7.19 26.23 -7.06
N ASP A 536 7.19 27.40 -6.41
CA ASP A 536 6.21 28.48 -6.59
C ASP A 536 6.87 29.86 -6.73
N GLU A 537 8.05 29.90 -7.35
CA GLU A 537 8.87 31.10 -7.63
C GLU A 537 9.43 31.81 -6.38
N ARG A 538 9.08 31.36 -5.16
CA ARG A 538 9.69 31.82 -3.92
C ARG A 538 11.15 31.34 -3.78
N VAL A 539 11.92 32.08 -2.99
CA VAL A 539 13.37 31.90 -2.84
C VAL A 539 13.75 32.04 -1.36
N ILE A 540 14.60 31.15 -0.87
CA ILE A 540 15.29 31.30 0.42
C ILE A 540 16.71 31.79 0.14
N VAL A 541 17.18 32.80 0.86
CA VAL A 541 18.58 33.24 0.85
C VAL A 541 19.11 33.35 2.27
N LEU A 542 20.28 32.76 2.52
CA LEU A 542 20.95 32.70 3.82
C LEU A 542 22.44 33.08 3.67
N ASN A 543 23.04 33.63 4.73
CA ASN A 543 24.51 33.63 4.87
C ASN A 543 24.96 32.23 5.34
N TYR A 544 25.83 31.57 4.58
CA TYR A 544 26.12 30.14 4.72
C TYR A 544 26.76 29.78 6.07
N GLU A 545 27.78 30.52 6.50
CA GLU A 545 28.47 30.28 7.78
C GLU A 545 27.52 30.51 8.98
N SER A 546 26.73 31.59 8.95
CA SER A 546 25.74 31.89 9.99
C SER A 546 24.68 30.79 10.09
N ALA A 547 24.22 30.28 8.94
CA ALA A 547 23.29 29.16 8.85
C ALA A 547 23.87 27.84 9.38
N LYS A 548 25.16 27.55 9.10
CA LYS A 548 25.86 26.36 9.60
C LYS A 548 26.01 26.39 11.13
N ILE A 549 26.35 27.55 11.70
CA ILE A 549 26.43 27.77 13.15
C ILE A 549 25.03 27.63 13.80
N ALA A 550 24.01 28.28 13.23
CA ALA A 550 22.64 28.26 13.76
C ALA A 550 22.04 26.84 13.79
N THR A 551 22.32 26.02 12.77
CA THR A 551 21.86 24.62 12.69
C THR A 551 22.12 23.84 13.98
N SER A 552 23.35 23.90 14.51
CA SER A 552 23.73 23.21 15.76
C SER A 552 22.94 23.71 16.98
N MET A 553 22.59 24.99 17.04
CA MET A 553 21.80 25.57 18.12
C MET A 553 20.33 25.15 18.03
N ILE A 554 19.77 25.11 16.82
CA ILE A 554 18.39 24.71 16.54
C ILE A 554 18.17 23.23 16.91
N LEU A 555 19.07 22.33 16.47
CA LEU A 555 18.99 20.90 16.82
C LEU A 555 18.98 20.69 18.34
N LYS A 556 19.84 21.40 19.07
CA LYS A 556 19.90 21.37 20.54
C LYS A 556 18.62 21.91 21.19
N ARG A 557 18.04 23.01 20.67
CA ARG A 557 16.76 23.59 21.14
C ARG A 557 15.59 22.62 20.95
N HIS A 558 15.51 21.98 19.79
CA HIS A 558 14.43 21.05 19.41
C HIS A 558 14.68 19.60 19.85
N ARG A 559 15.81 19.31 20.53
CA ARG A 559 16.24 17.97 20.99
C ARG A 559 16.36 16.94 19.87
N ILE A 560 16.81 17.38 18.70
CA ILE A 560 17.04 16.55 17.52
C ILE A 560 18.47 15.98 17.61
N ALA A 561 18.61 14.67 17.45
CA ALA A 561 19.87 13.97 17.68
C ALA A 561 20.93 14.17 16.57
N SER A 562 20.49 14.47 15.35
CA SER A 562 21.35 14.66 14.17
C SER A 562 20.76 15.71 13.24
N ALA A 563 21.61 16.39 12.47
CA ALA A 563 21.16 17.21 11.33
C ALA A 563 20.62 16.35 10.17
N ILE A 564 20.97 15.06 10.13
CA ILE A 564 20.94 14.26 8.91
C ILE A 564 20.67 12.78 9.23
N SER A 565 19.92 12.11 8.35
CA SER A 565 19.67 10.67 8.44
C SER A 565 20.91 9.83 8.10
N SER A 566 21.00 8.62 8.65
CA SER A 566 22.18 7.76 8.55
C SER A 566 22.50 7.30 7.13
N ASP A 567 21.49 7.11 6.28
CA ASP A 567 21.66 6.73 4.87
C ASP A 567 22.47 7.75 4.07
N LEU A 568 22.37 9.03 4.42
CA LEU A 568 23.10 10.12 3.75
C LEU A 568 24.55 10.27 4.23
N LEU A 569 24.90 9.73 5.41
CA LEU A 569 26.26 9.78 5.97
C LEU A 569 27.20 8.71 5.37
N ILE A 570 26.66 7.51 5.08
CA ILE A 570 27.44 6.28 4.87
C ILE A 570 28.48 6.38 3.72
N GLU A 571 28.26 7.21 2.71
CA GLU A 571 29.18 7.31 1.55
C GLU A 571 30.33 8.31 1.70
N GLN A 572 30.31 9.22 2.69
CA GLN A 572 31.49 10.06 2.95
C GLN A 572 32.70 9.21 3.37
N ASN A 573 32.45 8.13 4.12
CA ASN A 573 33.48 7.17 4.49
C ASN A 573 33.92 6.32 3.30
N ALA A 574 32.99 5.83 2.46
CA ALA A 574 33.33 5.01 1.29
C ALA A 574 34.25 5.75 0.29
N ALA A 575 34.01 7.04 0.06
CA ALA A 575 34.90 7.87 -0.76
C ALA A 575 36.29 8.07 -0.11
N THR A 576 36.37 8.07 1.22
CA THR A 576 37.61 8.22 1.99
C THR A 576 38.41 6.92 2.04
N GLU A 577 37.75 5.76 2.17
CA GLU A 577 38.37 4.43 2.12
C GLU A 577 38.91 4.11 0.72
N LEU A 578 38.16 4.45 -0.34
CA LEU A 578 38.68 4.33 -1.71
C LEU A 578 39.91 5.21 -1.96
N ALA A 579 39.97 6.39 -1.35
CA ALA A 579 41.15 7.25 -1.41
C ALA A 579 42.35 6.64 -0.66
N SER A 580 42.15 6.05 0.53
CA SER A 580 43.24 5.41 1.29
C SER A 580 43.74 4.11 0.66
N CYS A 581 42.86 3.29 0.09
CA CYS A 581 43.23 2.07 -0.65
C CYS A 581 43.93 2.34 -1.99
N SER A 582 44.04 3.60 -2.43
CA SER A 582 44.82 4.02 -3.62
C SER A 582 46.18 4.64 -3.27
N ALA A 583 46.61 4.55 -2.01
CA ALA A 583 47.81 5.21 -1.48
C ALA A 583 48.77 4.28 -0.70
N VAL A 584 48.73 2.96 -0.96
CA VAL A 584 49.60 1.91 -0.38
C VAL A 584 50.11 0.98 -1.47
#